data_AF-A0A5N8V3U0-F1
#
_entry.id   AF-A0A5N8V3U0-F1
#
_cell.length_a   1.000
_cell.length_b   1.000
_cell.length_c   1.000
_cell.angle_alpha   90.00
_cell.angle_beta   90.00
_cell.angle_gamma   90.00
#
_symmetry.space_group_name_H-M   'P 1'
#
loop_
_entity.id
_entity.type
_entity.pdbx_description
1 polymer ?
#
loop_
_entity_poly.entity_id
_entity_poly.type
_entity_poly.pdbx_seq_one_letter_code
_entity_poly.pdbx_strand_id
1 'polypeptide(L)'
;MRELLAEDAYAIRPSPAPYPAVRRRGVVERRRQVAAAGAVLVTLAALPVGAYAVGVGGRSETASPRPSASAPPSPLPESSAPVSAPATEPARPVTEGQLLDGVTWAQAAEGLKKCIAYNETFRSAGGRSLGKAADYRIILAMNSTGDSNSPGDGMHIVAVTKHASIRLICTVKDGTGTGANTSVGNTAPDDGGPVFVDMNSGMLYQQSVIDRGHWKLPFDWGIIGTVDPSVTKVTVSYGDATGETVLDHGWFVAHGTLDRQVTRAPHIKGYDAAGKLVYDSDQDKYYEKTLP
;
A
#
# COMPACT_ATOMS: atom_id res chain seq x y z
N MET A 1 33.50 35.63 31.84
CA MET A 1 32.10 35.68 31.37
C MET A 1 31.62 34.30 30.89
N ARG A 2 31.90 33.22 31.62
CA ARG A 2 31.45 31.84 31.31
C ARG A 2 30.95 31.05 32.53
N GLU A 3 30.98 31.63 33.73
CA GLU A 3 30.54 30.96 34.96
C GLU A 3 29.09 31.28 35.37
N LEU A 4 28.45 32.30 34.80
CA LEU A 4 27.08 32.71 35.18
C LEU A 4 25.95 32.01 34.40
N LEU A 5 26.24 31.00 33.57
CA LEU A 5 25.23 30.26 32.81
C LEU A 5 25.16 28.76 33.17
N ALA A 6 25.98 28.29 34.11
CA ALA A 6 26.06 26.88 34.47
C ALA A 6 25.17 26.51 35.69
N GLU A 7 24.71 27.49 36.47
CA GLU A 7 23.96 27.22 37.71
C GLU A 7 22.43 27.12 37.52
N ASP A 8 21.86 27.62 36.42
CA ASP A 8 20.40 27.63 36.20
C ASP A 8 19.85 26.38 35.48
N ALA A 9 20.72 25.51 34.95
CA ALA A 9 20.28 24.33 34.20
C ALA A 9 19.76 23.17 35.10
N TYR A 10 20.01 23.22 36.40
CA TYR A 10 19.57 22.18 37.35
C TYR A 10 18.22 22.47 38.02
N ALA A 11 17.63 23.66 37.82
CA ALA A 11 16.37 24.06 38.44
C ALA A 11 15.11 23.70 37.61
N ILE A 12 15.25 23.34 36.33
CA ILE A 12 14.11 22.98 35.47
C ILE A 12 13.92 21.47 35.50
N ARG A 13 13.09 20.98 36.43
CA ARG A 13 12.50 19.64 36.34
C ARG A 13 11.26 19.72 35.44
N PRO A 14 11.28 19.22 34.20
CA PRO A 14 10.07 19.12 33.41
C PRO A 14 9.08 18.22 34.15
N SER A 15 7.84 18.71 34.29
CA SER A 15 6.71 17.94 34.80
C SER A 15 6.60 16.62 34.02
N PRO A 16 6.47 15.46 34.69
CA PRO A 16 6.32 14.19 34.00
C PRO A 16 5.09 14.24 33.09
N ALA A 17 5.26 13.86 31.82
CA ALA A 17 4.20 13.84 30.84
C ALA A 17 2.98 13.05 31.40
N PRO A 18 1.75 13.56 31.29
CA PRO A 18 0.58 12.98 31.95
C PRO A 18 0.03 11.79 31.15
N TYR A 19 0.87 10.78 30.93
CA TYR A 19 0.53 9.50 30.31
C TYR A 19 -0.75 8.85 30.87
N PRO A 20 -1.03 8.90 32.19
CA PRO A 20 -2.27 8.34 32.74
C PRO A 20 -3.53 9.08 32.24
N ALA A 21 -3.45 10.40 32.07
CA ALA A 21 -4.57 11.20 31.60
C ALA A 21 -4.84 10.95 30.10
N VAL A 22 -3.78 10.79 29.29
CA VAL A 22 -3.90 10.44 27.87
C VAL A 22 -4.53 9.06 27.70
N ARG A 23 -4.13 8.04 28.50
CA ARG A 23 -4.77 6.72 28.44
C ARG A 23 -6.25 6.76 28.81
N ARG A 24 -6.63 7.52 29.84
CA ARG A 24 -8.04 7.62 30.26
C ARG A 24 -8.91 8.27 29.18
N ARG A 25 -8.41 9.30 28.49
CA ARG A 25 -9.12 9.93 27.37
C ARG A 25 -9.36 8.94 26.23
N GLY A 26 -8.31 8.22 25.81
CA GLY A 26 -8.40 7.22 24.75
C GLY A 26 -9.37 6.06 25.03
N VAL A 27 -9.47 5.61 26.29
CA VAL A 27 -10.44 4.57 26.68
C VAL A 27 -11.88 5.10 26.66
N VAL A 28 -12.10 6.36 27.07
CA VAL A 28 -13.43 6.99 27.07
C VAL A 28 -13.91 7.27 25.63
N GLU A 29 -13.02 7.73 24.74
CA GLU A 29 -13.33 7.90 23.31
C GLU A 29 -13.74 6.56 22.65
N ARG A 30 -13.00 5.47 22.91
CA ARG A 30 -13.33 4.14 22.36
C ARG A 30 -14.68 3.62 22.85
N ARG A 31 -15.03 3.84 24.12
CA ARG A 31 -16.34 3.45 24.66
C ARG A 31 -17.49 4.25 24.05
N ARG A 32 -17.27 5.53 23.71
CA ARG A 32 -18.28 6.34 22.99
C ARG A 32 -18.50 5.85 21.56
N GLN A 33 -17.46 5.40 20.88
CA GLN A 33 -17.57 4.87 19.52
C GLN A 33 -18.33 3.53 19.46
N VAL A 34 -18.16 2.66 20.45
CA VAL A 34 -18.90 1.38 20.51
C VAL A 34 -20.40 1.59 20.75
N ALA A 35 -20.79 2.62 21.51
CA ALA A 35 -22.20 2.92 21.76
C ALA A 35 -22.94 3.47 20.52
N ALA A 36 -22.24 4.09 19.57
CA ALA A 36 -22.85 4.64 18.35
C ALA A 36 -23.14 3.59 17.26
N ALA A 37 -22.57 2.39 17.37
CA ALA A 37 -22.72 1.32 16.36
C ALA A 37 -23.84 0.30 16.68
N GLY A 38 -24.60 0.47 17.77
CA GLY A 38 -25.58 -0.51 18.25
C GLY A 38 -27.02 -0.37 17.74
N ALA A 39 -27.29 0.44 16.72
CA ALA A 39 -28.67 0.83 16.38
C ALA A 39 -29.04 0.74 14.89
N VAL A 40 -28.72 -0.35 14.19
CA VAL A 40 -29.43 -0.71 12.95
C VAL A 40 -29.40 -2.23 12.78
N LEU A 41 -30.53 -2.92 12.94
CA LEU A 41 -30.93 -4.14 12.20
C LEU A 41 -32.23 -4.72 12.78
N VAL A 42 -33.40 -4.22 12.36
CA VAL A 42 -34.66 -4.99 12.38
C VAL A 42 -35.50 -4.56 11.17
N THR A 43 -35.66 -5.46 10.19
CA THR A 43 -36.87 -5.83 9.43
C THR A 43 -36.52 -6.21 7.98
N LEU A 44 -36.54 -7.51 7.68
CA LEU A 44 -36.66 -8.05 6.33
C LEU A 44 -37.81 -9.05 6.35
N ALA A 45 -38.96 -8.66 5.80
CA ALA A 45 -40.06 -9.56 5.50
C ALA A 45 -40.85 -9.06 4.29
N ALA A 46 -41.25 -10.04 3.46
CA ALA A 46 -42.27 -10.02 2.40
C ALA A 46 -41.77 -9.91 0.94
N LEU A 47 -41.74 -11.08 0.29
CA LEU A 47 -41.94 -11.27 -1.16
C LEU A 47 -43.42 -11.03 -1.52
N PRO A 48 -43.76 -10.77 -2.80
CA PRO A 48 -44.42 -11.83 -3.56
C PRO A 48 -44.03 -11.94 -5.06
N VAL A 49 -44.45 -13.09 -5.60
CA VAL A 49 -44.24 -13.73 -6.91
C VAL A 49 -45.04 -13.09 -8.06
N GLY A 50 -44.52 -13.16 -9.30
CA GLY A 50 -45.28 -13.09 -10.56
C GLY A 50 -44.33 -13.23 -11.76
N ALA A 51 -44.24 -14.35 -12.49
CA ALA A 51 -45.18 -14.98 -13.45
C ALA A 51 -44.76 -14.74 -14.93
N TYR A 52 -44.29 -15.83 -15.55
CA TYR A 52 -44.31 -16.28 -16.94
C TYR A 52 -44.54 -15.29 -18.12
N ALA A 53 -43.68 -15.40 -19.14
CA ALA A 53 -44.10 -15.52 -20.54
C ALA A 53 -43.09 -16.35 -21.36
N VAL A 54 -43.60 -17.44 -21.93
CA VAL A 54 -42.96 -18.33 -22.93
C VAL A 54 -43.22 -17.75 -24.33
N GLY A 55 -42.20 -17.76 -25.19
CA GLY A 55 -42.34 -17.50 -26.62
C GLY A 55 -41.48 -18.49 -27.42
N VAL A 56 -42.15 -19.33 -28.22
CA VAL A 56 -41.58 -20.38 -29.08
C VAL A 56 -41.71 -19.97 -30.56
N GLY A 57 -40.66 -20.25 -31.34
CA GLY A 57 -40.72 -20.49 -32.80
C GLY A 57 -40.39 -19.29 -33.70
N GLY A 58 -39.60 -19.38 -34.77
CA GLY A 58 -38.92 -20.53 -35.36
C GLY A 58 -38.26 -20.22 -36.72
N ARG A 59 -37.52 -21.22 -37.20
CA ARG A 59 -37.20 -21.63 -38.58
C ARG A 59 -36.11 -20.91 -39.40
N SER A 60 -35.17 -21.74 -39.86
CA SER A 60 -34.07 -21.54 -40.81
C SER A 60 -34.52 -21.26 -42.24
N GLU A 61 -33.70 -20.52 -42.99
CA GLU A 61 -33.53 -20.66 -44.44
C GLU A 61 -32.04 -20.57 -44.81
N THR A 62 -31.64 -21.43 -45.75
CA THR A 62 -30.29 -21.58 -46.29
C THR A 62 -30.41 -21.49 -47.82
N ALA A 63 -29.63 -20.63 -48.49
CA ALA A 63 -29.30 -20.75 -49.92
C ALA A 63 -28.05 -19.91 -50.27
N SER A 64 -27.18 -20.50 -51.09
CA SER A 64 -25.82 -20.07 -51.50
C SER A 64 -25.81 -19.13 -52.75
N PRO A 65 -24.74 -19.03 -53.60
CA PRO A 65 -23.59 -18.10 -53.50
C PRO A 65 -23.29 -17.22 -54.76
N ARG A 66 -22.53 -16.12 -54.57
CA ARG A 66 -21.65 -15.34 -55.52
C ARG A 66 -22.29 -14.70 -56.79
N PRO A 67 -21.70 -13.67 -57.47
CA PRO A 67 -20.27 -13.35 -57.63
C PRO A 67 -19.82 -11.88 -57.40
N SER A 68 -18.50 -11.69 -57.48
CA SER A 68 -17.68 -10.47 -57.29
C SER A 68 -18.04 -9.25 -58.14
N ALA A 69 -17.83 -8.04 -57.58
CA ALA A 69 -17.39 -6.86 -58.34
C ALA A 69 -16.69 -5.80 -57.43
N SER A 70 -15.46 -5.47 -57.85
CA SER A 70 -14.61 -4.30 -57.66
C SER A 70 -14.77 -3.30 -56.49
N ALA A 71 -13.64 -3.07 -55.83
CA ALA A 71 -13.37 -2.01 -54.86
C ALA A 71 -13.16 -0.62 -55.52
N PRO A 72 -13.52 0.47 -54.82
CA PRO A 72 -12.88 1.78 -54.92
C PRO A 72 -12.12 2.14 -53.61
N PRO A 73 -11.24 3.17 -53.63
CA PRO A 73 -10.04 3.24 -52.81
C PRO A 73 -10.26 3.61 -51.34
N SER A 74 -9.34 3.08 -50.53
CA SER A 74 -9.17 3.29 -49.09
C SER A 74 -8.89 4.77 -48.74
N PRO A 75 -9.68 5.42 -47.87
CA PRO A 75 -9.20 6.55 -47.12
C PRO A 75 -8.29 6.04 -45.99
N LEU A 76 -7.11 6.64 -45.84
CA LEU A 76 -6.26 6.43 -44.67
C LEU A 76 -7.09 6.75 -43.41
N PRO A 77 -7.08 5.90 -42.37
CA PRO A 77 -7.50 6.36 -41.05
C PRO A 77 -6.44 7.34 -40.56
N GLU A 78 -6.78 8.63 -40.61
CA GLU A 78 -6.18 9.63 -39.73
C GLU A 78 -6.20 9.07 -38.31
N SER A 79 -5.01 8.84 -37.77
CA SER A 79 -4.80 8.47 -36.38
C SER A 79 -5.26 9.63 -35.50
N SER A 80 -6.57 9.70 -35.27
CA SER A 80 -7.15 10.43 -34.16
C SER A 80 -6.68 9.71 -32.90
N ALA A 81 -5.58 10.20 -32.31
CA ALA A 81 -5.19 9.82 -30.97
C ALA A 81 -6.45 9.97 -30.08
N PRO A 82 -6.92 8.91 -29.40
CA PRO A 82 -8.05 9.06 -28.51
C PRO A 82 -7.64 10.08 -27.45
N VAL A 83 -8.42 11.15 -27.33
CA VAL A 83 -8.37 12.05 -26.19
C VAL A 83 -8.64 11.17 -24.98
N SER A 84 -7.57 10.81 -24.26
CA SER A 84 -7.64 9.93 -23.11
C SER A 84 -8.63 10.52 -22.12
N ALA A 85 -9.77 9.85 -21.94
CA ALA A 85 -10.65 10.10 -20.82
C ALA A 85 -9.81 10.09 -19.54
N PRO A 86 -10.09 10.97 -18.55
CA PRO A 86 -9.36 10.95 -17.30
C PRO A 86 -9.45 9.55 -16.70
N ALA A 87 -8.29 8.98 -16.37
CA ALA A 87 -8.21 7.67 -15.75
C ALA A 87 -9.12 7.67 -14.51
N THR A 88 -9.95 6.64 -14.38
CA THR A 88 -10.86 6.50 -13.23
C THR A 88 -10.31 5.51 -12.20
N GLU A 89 -9.36 4.68 -12.63
CA GLU A 89 -8.71 3.65 -11.82
C GLU A 89 -7.24 3.99 -11.58
N PRO A 90 -6.66 3.54 -10.45
CA PRO A 90 -5.21 3.57 -10.28
C PRO A 90 -4.52 2.79 -11.39
N ALA A 91 -3.27 3.13 -11.66
CA ALA A 91 -2.48 2.41 -12.64
C ALA A 91 -1.94 1.09 -12.05
N ARG A 92 -1.93 0.03 -12.87
CA ARG A 92 -1.54 -1.35 -12.47
C ARG A 92 -0.05 -1.51 -12.15
N PRO A 93 0.35 -2.40 -11.22
CA PRO A 93 1.76 -2.71 -11.00
C PRO A 93 2.44 -3.17 -12.29
N VAL A 94 3.78 -3.07 -12.35
CA VAL A 94 4.55 -3.50 -13.53
C VAL A 94 4.46 -5.01 -13.76
N THR A 95 4.25 -5.80 -12.70
CA THR A 95 4.02 -7.25 -12.77
C THR A 95 2.83 -7.68 -11.91
N GLU A 96 2.16 -8.76 -12.29
CA GLU A 96 1.09 -9.37 -11.47
C GLU A 96 1.66 -9.97 -10.16
N GLY A 97 2.96 -10.29 -10.10
CA GLY A 97 3.64 -10.76 -8.89
C GLY A 97 3.68 -9.76 -7.73
N GLN A 98 3.27 -8.51 -7.96
CA GLN A 98 3.11 -7.50 -6.90
C GLN A 98 1.72 -7.55 -6.23
N LEU A 99 0.81 -8.43 -6.69
CA LEU A 99 -0.47 -8.71 -6.07
C LEU A 99 -0.39 -10.11 -5.41
N LEU A 100 -0.08 -10.13 -4.12
CA LEU A 100 0.26 -11.33 -3.37
C LEU A 100 -0.98 -12.02 -2.80
N ASP A 101 -0.80 -13.27 -2.36
CA ASP A 101 -1.75 -14.00 -1.51
C ASP A 101 -3.18 -14.12 -2.09
N GLY A 102 -3.27 -14.18 -3.43
CA GLY A 102 -4.54 -14.24 -4.15
C GLY A 102 -5.31 -12.92 -4.20
N VAL A 103 -4.70 -11.81 -3.77
CA VAL A 103 -5.28 -10.48 -3.92
C VAL A 103 -5.44 -10.15 -5.40
N THR A 104 -6.66 -9.86 -5.81
CA THR A 104 -6.94 -9.46 -7.20
C THR A 104 -6.73 -7.95 -7.39
N TRP A 105 -6.46 -7.56 -8.63
CA TRP A 105 -6.41 -6.13 -9.00
C TRP A 105 -7.67 -5.37 -8.58
N ALA A 106 -8.85 -5.96 -8.77
CA ALA A 106 -10.12 -5.32 -8.41
C ALA A 106 -10.22 -5.06 -6.91
N GLN A 107 -9.79 -6.03 -6.08
CA GLN A 107 -9.74 -5.86 -4.62
C GLN A 107 -8.75 -4.77 -4.21
N ALA A 108 -7.56 -4.74 -4.81
CA ALA A 108 -6.54 -3.73 -4.52
C ALA A 108 -6.99 -2.31 -4.93
N ALA A 109 -7.54 -2.16 -6.14
CA ALA A 109 -8.01 -0.87 -6.63
C ALA A 109 -9.18 -0.33 -5.79
N GLU A 110 -10.14 -1.19 -5.45
CA GLU A 110 -11.27 -0.80 -4.62
C GLU A 110 -10.85 -0.50 -3.18
N GLY A 111 -9.95 -1.30 -2.62
CA GLY A 111 -9.38 -1.06 -1.29
C GLY A 111 -8.65 0.29 -1.21
N LEU A 112 -7.89 0.65 -2.25
CA LEU A 112 -7.24 1.96 -2.34
C LEU A 112 -8.26 3.11 -2.35
N LYS A 113 -9.33 3.01 -3.16
CA LYS A 113 -10.40 4.03 -3.19
C LYS A 113 -11.02 4.22 -1.82
N LYS A 114 -11.38 3.11 -1.15
CA LYS A 114 -11.99 3.15 0.19
C LYS A 114 -11.03 3.69 1.25
N CYS A 115 -9.75 3.36 1.18
CA CYS A 115 -8.71 3.90 2.06
C CYS A 115 -8.58 5.43 1.90
N ILE A 116 -8.53 5.93 0.66
CA ILE A 116 -8.48 7.37 0.39
C ILE A 116 -9.73 8.06 0.93
N ALA A 117 -10.92 7.50 0.67
CA ALA A 117 -12.19 8.04 1.18
C ALA A 117 -12.26 8.04 2.71
N TYR A 118 -11.79 6.96 3.36
CA TYR A 118 -11.64 6.89 4.80
C TYR A 118 -10.74 8.01 5.31
N ASN A 119 -9.54 8.16 4.73
CA ASN A 119 -8.60 9.19 5.15
C ASN A 119 -9.19 10.59 5.00
N GLU A 120 -9.92 10.89 3.92
CA GLU A 120 -10.60 12.19 3.76
C GLU A 120 -11.67 12.45 4.82
N THR A 121 -12.38 11.41 5.26
CA THR A 121 -13.40 11.51 6.31
C THR A 121 -12.79 11.81 7.67
N PHE A 122 -11.64 11.21 7.97
CA PHE A 122 -10.95 11.33 9.27
C PHE A 122 -9.77 12.31 9.24
N ARG A 123 -9.62 13.08 8.15
CA ARG A 123 -8.56 14.07 7.98
C ARG A 123 -8.76 15.22 8.97
N SER A 124 -7.73 15.51 9.75
CA SER A 124 -7.69 16.72 10.60
C SER A 124 -7.81 17.99 9.76
N ALA A 125 -8.42 19.04 10.32
CA ALA A 125 -8.48 20.35 9.69
C ALA A 125 -7.06 20.83 9.35
N GLY A 126 -6.78 21.10 8.07
CA GLY A 126 -5.46 21.47 7.55
C GLY A 126 -4.61 20.32 7.01
N GLY A 127 -5.04 19.05 7.13
CA GLY A 127 -4.38 17.92 6.48
C GLY A 127 -4.45 18.03 4.96
N ARG A 128 -3.37 17.68 4.26
CA ARG A 128 -3.37 17.63 2.79
C ARG A 128 -4.28 16.50 2.30
N SER A 129 -5.10 16.79 1.30
CA SER A 129 -5.91 15.75 0.66
C SER A 129 -5.00 14.74 -0.05
N LEU A 130 -5.39 13.48 -0.04
CA LEU A 130 -4.70 12.41 -0.77
C LEU A 130 -5.08 12.38 -2.26
N GLY A 131 -6.03 13.20 -2.71
CA GLY A 131 -6.45 13.23 -4.11
C GLY A 131 -7.32 12.03 -4.49
N LYS A 132 -7.23 11.58 -5.74
CA LYS A 132 -8.05 10.48 -6.27
C LYS A 132 -7.21 9.23 -6.43
N ALA A 133 -7.82 8.05 -6.32
CA ALA A 133 -7.14 6.78 -6.57
C ALA A 133 -6.48 6.71 -7.95
N ALA A 134 -7.08 7.33 -8.97
CA ALA A 134 -6.53 7.40 -10.32
C ALA A 134 -5.18 8.13 -10.44
N ASP A 135 -4.82 8.95 -9.45
CA ASP A 135 -3.54 9.66 -9.41
C ASP A 135 -2.38 8.76 -8.94
N TYR A 136 -2.71 7.53 -8.53
CA TYR A 136 -1.77 6.57 -7.97
C TYR A 136 -1.51 5.38 -8.91
N ARG A 137 -0.33 4.79 -8.75
CA ARG A 137 0.01 3.44 -9.17
C ARG A 137 0.06 2.54 -7.94
N ILE A 138 -0.60 1.38 -7.97
CA ILE A 138 -0.39 0.35 -6.95
C ILE A 138 0.91 -0.38 -7.29
N ILE A 139 1.80 -0.52 -6.31
CA ILE A 139 3.10 -1.21 -6.45
C ILE A 139 3.20 -2.47 -5.58
N LEU A 140 2.31 -2.64 -4.61
CA LEU A 140 2.21 -3.86 -3.81
C LEU A 140 0.79 -3.97 -3.26
N ALA A 141 0.22 -5.17 -3.27
CA ALA A 141 -0.93 -5.51 -2.45
C ALA A 141 -0.72 -6.90 -1.85
N MET A 142 -0.91 -7.04 -0.54
CA MET A 142 -0.63 -8.29 0.18
C MET A 142 -1.59 -8.46 1.35
N ASN A 143 -1.82 -9.69 1.78
CA ASN A 143 -2.56 -9.92 3.00
C ASN A 143 -1.75 -9.40 4.21
N SER A 144 -2.44 -8.86 5.19
CA SER A 144 -1.85 -8.39 6.44
C SER A 144 -2.32 -9.28 7.58
N THR A 145 -1.40 -9.83 8.35
CA THR A 145 -1.74 -10.58 9.57
C THR A 145 -1.94 -9.60 10.72
N GLY A 146 -3.10 -9.67 11.39
CA GLY A 146 -3.40 -8.79 12.52
C GLY A 146 -2.51 -9.10 13.73
N ASP A 147 -2.15 -8.06 14.49
CA ASP A 147 -1.26 -8.16 15.65
C ASP A 147 -1.91 -7.53 16.91
N SER A 148 -1.22 -7.48 18.04
CA SER A 148 -1.81 -6.93 19.28
C SER A 148 -2.10 -5.42 19.21
N ASN A 149 -1.45 -4.70 18.28
CA ASN A 149 -1.66 -3.26 18.08
C ASN A 149 -2.75 -2.96 17.03
N SER A 150 -2.90 -3.83 16.04
CA SER A 150 -3.90 -3.76 14.97
C SER A 150 -4.61 -5.11 14.79
N PRO A 151 -5.48 -5.52 15.74
CA PRO A 151 -6.11 -6.83 15.71
C PRO A 151 -6.98 -7.07 14.47
N GLY A 152 -7.05 -8.32 14.02
CA GLY A 152 -7.79 -8.74 12.84
C GLY A 152 -6.97 -8.64 11.57
N ASP A 153 -7.07 -9.66 10.74
CA ASP A 153 -6.38 -9.76 9.46
C ASP A 153 -7.00 -8.79 8.44
N GLY A 154 -6.30 -8.57 7.34
CA GLY A 154 -6.70 -7.61 6.33
C GLY A 154 -5.78 -7.62 5.13
N MET A 155 -5.63 -6.46 4.51
CA MET A 155 -4.78 -6.26 3.34
C MET A 155 -4.01 -4.95 3.47
N HIS A 156 -2.72 -5.00 3.14
CA HIS A 156 -1.91 -3.82 2.89
C HIS A 156 -1.89 -3.51 1.41
N ILE A 157 -2.13 -2.26 1.04
CA ILE A 157 -2.05 -1.78 -0.34
C ILE A 157 -1.08 -0.61 -0.37
N VAL A 158 -0.03 -0.73 -1.16
CA VAL A 158 0.98 0.30 -1.34
C VAL A 158 0.79 0.96 -2.69
N ALA A 159 0.64 2.28 -2.68
CA ALA A 159 0.41 3.07 -3.88
C ALA A 159 1.28 4.34 -3.90
N VAL A 160 1.72 4.74 -5.09
CA VAL A 160 2.65 5.86 -5.30
C VAL A 160 2.11 6.82 -6.36
N THR A 161 2.31 8.13 -6.16
CA THR A 161 1.94 9.17 -7.13
C THR A 161 3.10 9.53 -8.06
N LYS A 162 2.78 9.98 -9.27
CA LYS A 162 3.80 10.45 -10.25
C LYS A 162 4.44 11.79 -9.88
N HIS A 163 3.73 12.65 -9.14
CA HIS A 163 4.04 14.09 -9.10
C HIS A 163 4.59 14.61 -7.77
N ALA A 164 4.52 13.84 -6.68
CA ALA A 164 4.85 14.35 -5.35
C ALA A 164 5.65 13.37 -4.49
N SER A 165 6.09 12.24 -5.07
CA SER A 165 6.65 11.09 -4.34
C SER A 165 5.79 10.74 -3.10
N ILE A 166 4.49 11.04 -3.17
CA ILE A 166 3.54 10.66 -2.12
C ILE A 166 3.40 9.16 -2.27
N ARG A 167 3.76 8.47 -1.19
CA ARG A 167 3.55 7.04 -1.06
C ARG A 167 2.57 6.80 0.06
N LEU A 168 1.58 5.98 -0.24
CA LEU A 168 0.46 5.61 0.62
C LEU A 168 0.53 4.11 0.91
N ILE A 169 0.55 3.74 2.19
CA ILE A 169 0.30 2.37 2.66
C ILE A 169 -1.08 2.36 3.32
N CYS A 170 -2.03 1.74 2.64
CA CYS A 170 -3.38 1.56 3.12
C CYS A 170 -3.51 0.27 3.93
N THR A 171 -4.31 0.33 4.99
CA THR A 171 -4.79 -0.86 5.70
C THR A 171 -6.27 -1.01 5.40
N VAL A 172 -6.65 -2.16 4.87
CA VAL A 172 -8.02 -2.52 4.53
C VAL A 172 -8.43 -3.76 5.34
N LYS A 173 -9.55 -3.70 6.04
CA LYS A 173 -10.12 -4.82 6.81
C LYS A 173 -11.58 -5.01 6.41
N ASP A 174 -11.98 -6.26 6.17
CA ASP A 174 -13.32 -6.61 5.68
C ASP A 174 -13.76 -5.75 4.47
N GLY A 175 -12.82 -5.52 3.55
CA GLY A 175 -13.04 -4.70 2.36
C GLY A 175 -13.29 -3.21 2.64
N THR A 176 -12.99 -2.71 3.84
CA THR A 176 -13.13 -1.30 4.24
C THR A 176 -11.77 -0.71 4.59
N GLY A 177 -11.48 0.51 4.11
CA GLY A 177 -10.27 1.23 4.51
C GLY A 177 -10.34 1.60 6.00
N THR A 178 -9.34 1.21 6.79
CA THR A 178 -9.29 1.48 8.23
C THR A 178 -8.10 2.32 8.65
N GLY A 179 -7.17 2.58 7.74
CA GLY A 179 -6.00 3.39 7.99
C GLY A 179 -5.22 3.71 6.73
N ALA A 180 -4.51 4.82 6.77
CA ALA A 180 -3.60 5.28 5.74
C ALA A 180 -2.32 5.78 6.42
N ASN A 181 -1.18 5.25 6.00
CA ASN A 181 0.12 5.82 6.31
C ASN A 181 0.66 6.50 5.05
N THR A 182 0.97 7.78 5.15
CA THR A 182 1.44 8.59 4.03
C THR A 182 2.84 9.08 4.32
N SER A 183 3.74 8.96 3.34
CA SER A 183 4.99 9.72 3.33
C SER A 183 5.01 10.64 2.12
N VAL A 184 5.63 11.79 2.31
CA VAL A 184 5.92 12.82 1.31
C VAL A 184 7.42 13.04 1.32
N GLY A 185 8.04 13.06 0.14
CA GLY A 185 9.40 13.57 0.03
C GLY A 185 10.49 12.71 0.67
N ASN A 186 10.34 11.38 0.66
CA ASN A 186 11.46 10.46 0.90
C ASN A 186 12.41 10.47 -0.31
N THR A 187 12.93 11.65 -0.67
CA THR A 187 14.24 11.71 -1.31
C THR A 187 15.23 11.30 -0.24
N ALA A 188 16.13 10.38 -0.59
CA ALA A 188 17.29 10.09 0.24
C ALA A 188 17.91 11.43 0.71
N PRO A 189 18.42 11.53 1.94
CA PRO A 189 19.21 12.69 2.33
C PRO A 189 20.31 12.95 1.27
N ASP A 190 20.86 14.15 1.19
CA ASP A 190 21.83 14.49 0.13
C ASP A 190 23.08 13.57 0.12
N ASP A 191 23.35 12.88 1.24
CA ASP A 191 24.38 11.85 1.40
C ASP A 191 23.82 10.41 1.47
N GLY A 192 22.53 10.24 1.19
CA GLY A 192 21.84 8.97 1.08
C GLY A 192 22.24 8.23 -0.19
N GLY A 193 22.42 6.91 -0.08
CA GLY A 193 22.84 6.08 -1.20
C GLY A 193 21.81 6.00 -2.34
N PRO A 194 22.16 5.34 -3.45
CA PRO A 194 21.31 5.24 -4.64
C PRO A 194 20.07 4.34 -4.45
N VAL A 195 19.90 3.75 -3.26
CA VAL A 195 18.70 3.05 -2.83
C VAL A 195 18.29 3.63 -1.48
N PHE A 196 17.02 3.96 -1.34
CA PHE A 196 16.47 4.50 -0.10
C PHE A 196 15.27 3.68 0.33
N VAL A 197 15.44 2.91 1.40
CA VAL A 197 14.35 2.14 2.00
C VAL A 197 13.35 3.10 2.59
N ASP A 198 12.08 2.82 2.34
CA ASP A 198 11.07 3.64 2.91
C ASP A 198 10.87 3.37 4.42
N MET A 199 10.97 4.43 5.24
CA MET A 199 10.78 4.39 6.70
C MET A 199 9.48 3.73 7.20
N ASN A 200 8.39 3.81 6.43
CA ASN A 200 7.11 3.21 6.83
C ASN A 200 6.99 1.74 6.41
N SER A 201 7.98 1.20 5.68
CA SER A 201 7.99 -0.21 5.29
C SER A 201 8.01 -1.17 6.48
N GLY A 202 8.39 -0.70 7.68
CA GLY A 202 8.26 -1.50 8.90
C GLY A 202 6.86 -2.08 9.09
N MET A 203 5.80 -1.38 8.70
CA MET A 203 4.43 -1.95 8.76
C MET A 203 4.24 -3.22 7.92
N LEU A 204 5.11 -3.46 6.94
CA LEU A 204 5.02 -4.57 6.01
C LEU A 204 5.94 -5.74 6.38
N TYR A 205 7.01 -5.52 7.15
CA TYR A 205 7.99 -6.58 7.46
C TYR A 205 8.17 -6.88 8.95
N GLN A 206 7.51 -6.17 9.87
CA GLN A 206 7.54 -6.48 11.31
C GLN A 206 6.13 -6.51 11.91
N GLN A 207 5.90 -7.45 12.82
CA GLN A 207 4.72 -7.42 13.70
C GLN A 207 4.99 -6.54 14.92
N SER A 208 3.94 -6.06 15.57
CA SER A 208 4.03 -5.09 16.68
C SER A 208 5.10 -5.42 17.71
N VAL A 209 5.82 -4.38 18.15
CA VAL A 209 6.70 -4.42 19.33
C VAL A 209 5.98 -4.92 20.58
N ILE A 210 4.66 -4.73 20.67
CA ILE A 210 3.83 -5.22 21.78
C ILE A 210 3.87 -6.75 21.87
N ASP A 211 3.95 -7.42 20.73
CA ASP A 211 3.95 -8.89 20.66
C ASP A 211 5.30 -9.49 21.08
N ARG A 212 6.37 -8.70 21.26
CA ARG A 212 7.69 -9.11 21.80
C ARG A 212 8.22 -10.45 21.26
N GLY A 213 7.99 -10.69 19.97
CA GLY A 213 8.41 -11.93 19.32
C GLY A 213 7.42 -13.09 19.31
N HIS A 214 6.18 -12.85 19.70
CA HIS A 214 5.08 -13.78 19.43
C HIS A 214 4.50 -13.55 18.04
N TRP A 215 5.38 -13.57 17.03
CA TRP A 215 4.96 -13.39 15.64
C TRP A 215 4.09 -14.56 15.21
N LYS A 216 2.98 -14.25 14.55
CA LYS A 216 2.18 -15.24 13.83
C LYS A 216 2.92 -15.67 12.58
N LEU A 217 3.17 -16.98 12.46
CA LEU A 217 3.93 -17.60 11.37
C LEU A 217 3.06 -18.64 10.63
N PRO A 218 3.25 -18.86 9.33
CA PRO A 218 4.16 -18.13 8.44
C PRO A 218 3.76 -16.65 8.34
N PHE A 219 4.77 -15.77 8.18
CA PHE A 219 4.57 -14.33 8.11
C PHE A 219 4.95 -13.81 6.72
N ASP A 220 3.94 -13.37 5.97
CA ASP A 220 4.15 -12.69 4.70
C ASP A 220 4.65 -11.27 4.96
N TRP A 221 5.77 -10.93 4.34
CA TRP A 221 6.44 -9.66 4.52
C TRP A 221 6.61 -8.93 3.19
N GLY A 222 6.62 -7.60 3.27
CA GLY A 222 6.96 -6.72 2.17
C GLY A 222 7.94 -5.64 2.60
N ILE A 223 8.69 -5.10 1.65
CA ILE A 223 9.52 -3.92 1.84
C ILE A 223 9.55 -3.12 0.54
N ILE A 224 9.49 -1.81 0.66
CA ILE A 224 9.54 -0.91 -0.47
C ILE A 224 10.56 0.19 -0.23
N GLY A 225 10.98 0.81 -1.32
CA GLY A 225 11.79 2.02 -1.27
C GLY A 225 12.02 2.59 -2.66
N THR A 226 12.70 3.72 -2.74
CA THR A 226 13.05 4.36 -4.02
C THR A 226 14.43 3.93 -4.48
N VAL A 227 14.64 3.93 -5.79
CA VAL A 227 15.94 3.68 -6.42
C VAL A 227 16.29 4.80 -7.38
N ASP A 228 17.56 5.19 -7.38
CA ASP A 228 18.14 6.03 -8.42
C ASP A 228 18.12 5.28 -9.76
N PRO A 229 17.89 5.96 -10.91
CA PRO A 229 17.95 5.34 -12.24
C PRO A 229 19.25 4.58 -12.55
N SER A 230 20.36 4.88 -11.86
CA SER A 230 21.63 4.15 -11.97
C SER A 230 21.58 2.72 -11.42
N VAL A 231 20.62 2.41 -10.55
CA VAL A 231 20.41 1.06 -10.00
C VAL A 231 19.53 0.26 -10.95
N THR A 232 20.03 -0.88 -11.40
CA THR A 232 19.31 -1.76 -12.34
C THR A 232 18.80 -3.04 -11.71
N LYS A 233 19.31 -3.39 -10.53
CA LYS A 233 18.89 -4.57 -9.77
C LYS A 233 18.95 -4.28 -8.28
N VAL A 234 17.92 -4.74 -7.57
CA VAL A 234 17.91 -4.80 -6.11
C VAL A 234 17.70 -6.25 -5.68
N THR A 235 18.42 -6.68 -4.67
CA THR A 235 18.20 -7.98 -4.00
C THR A 235 17.88 -7.74 -2.54
N VAL A 236 16.90 -8.46 -2.03
CA VAL A 236 16.53 -8.41 -0.62
C VAL A 236 16.61 -9.81 -0.03
N SER A 237 17.20 -9.92 1.15
CA SER A 237 17.14 -11.15 1.96
C SER A 237 16.58 -10.81 3.33
N TYR A 238 15.82 -11.73 3.92
CA TYR A 238 15.21 -11.53 5.22
C TYR A 238 15.14 -12.85 5.98
N GLY A 239 15.85 -12.94 7.10
CA GLY A 239 16.11 -14.23 7.73
C GLY A 239 16.88 -15.15 6.78
N ASP A 240 16.34 -16.35 6.55
CA ASP A 240 16.89 -17.30 5.57
C ASP A 240 16.17 -17.20 4.20
N ALA A 241 15.18 -16.32 4.06
CA ALA A 241 14.44 -16.14 2.81
C ALA A 241 15.16 -15.13 1.90
N THR A 242 15.22 -15.42 0.60
CA THR A 242 15.50 -14.41 -0.42
C THR A 242 14.17 -13.89 -0.95
N GLY A 243 13.96 -12.58 -0.90
CA GLY A 243 12.74 -11.96 -1.42
C GLY A 243 12.78 -11.84 -2.94
N GLU A 244 11.62 -12.02 -3.56
CA GLU A 244 11.43 -11.61 -4.94
C GLU A 244 11.44 -10.09 -5.00
N THR A 245 12.20 -9.51 -5.93
CA THR A 245 12.34 -8.06 -6.07
C THR A 245 11.96 -7.59 -7.46
N VAL A 246 11.15 -6.53 -7.52
CA VAL A 246 10.73 -5.86 -8.76
C VAL A 246 11.07 -4.38 -8.68
N LEU A 247 11.51 -3.81 -9.81
CA LEU A 247 11.65 -2.37 -9.99
C LEU A 247 10.42 -1.82 -10.72
N ASP A 248 9.70 -0.90 -10.09
CA ASP A 248 8.46 -0.32 -10.60
C ASP A 248 8.52 1.21 -10.54
N HIS A 249 8.85 1.84 -11.68
CA HIS A 249 8.85 3.30 -11.86
C HIS A 249 9.64 4.08 -10.79
N GLY A 250 10.90 3.70 -10.56
CA GLY A 250 11.77 4.36 -9.57
C GLY A 250 11.57 3.85 -8.13
N TRP A 251 10.73 2.84 -7.94
CA TRP A 251 10.58 2.11 -6.69
C TRP A 251 11.16 0.70 -6.82
N PHE A 252 11.71 0.17 -5.75
CA PHE A 252 11.85 -1.27 -5.57
C PHE A 252 10.75 -1.77 -4.65
N VAL A 253 10.28 -2.97 -4.94
CA VAL A 253 9.34 -3.73 -4.12
C VAL A 253 9.96 -5.09 -3.92
N ALA A 254 10.08 -5.54 -2.67
CA ALA A 254 10.44 -6.91 -2.40
C ALA A 254 9.48 -7.54 -1.39
N HIS A 255 9.26 -8.84 -1.51
CA HIS A 255 8.37 -9.58 -0.63
C HIS A 255 8.84 -11.03 -0.47
N GLY A 256 8.26 -11.70 0.52
CA GLY A 256 8.45 -13.13 0.75
C GLY A 256 7.69 -13.59 1.98
N THR A 257 8.03 -14.76 2.47
CA THR A 257 7.43 -15.36 3.66
C THR A 257 8.53 -15.76 4.64
N LEU A 258 8.28 -15.54 5.93
CA LEU A 258 9.13 -16.02 7.02
C LEU A 258 8.44 -17.16 7.76
N ASP A 259 9.16 -18.27 7.94
CA ASP A 259 8.70 -19.40 8.78
C ASP A 259 9.23 -19.34 10.22
N ARG A 260 9.98 -18.29 10.54
CA ARG A 260 10.51 -18.03 11.87
C ARG A 260 10.58 -16.55 12.14
N GLN A 261 10.50 -16.18 13.41
CA GLN A 261 10.81 -14.83 13.83
C GLN A 261 12.30 -14.52 13.61
N VAL A 262 12.59 -13.28 13.24
CA VAL A 262 13.94 -12.76 13.06
C VAL A 262 14.15 -11.49 13.90
N THR A 263 15.40 -11.13 14.14
CA THR A 263 15.80 -9.96 14.95
C THR A 263 16.53 -8.89 14.13
N ARG A 264 16.78 -9.16 12.85
CA ARG A 264 17.40 -8.22 11.90
C ARG A 264 16.37 -7.82 10.87
N ALA A 265 16.35 -6.55 10.48
CA ALA A 265 15.52 -6.06 9.38
C ALA A 265 15.98 -6.69 8.05
N PRO A 266 15.17 -6.62 6.97
CA PRO A 266 15.59 -7.09 5.65
C PRO A 266 16.94 -6.50 5.24
N HIS A 267 17.80 -7.29 4.62
CA HIS A 267 19.09 -6.87 4.08
C HIS A 267 18.95 -6.58 2.60
N ILE A 268 19.24 -5.35 2.19
CA ILE A 268 19.02 -4.85 0.84
C ILE A 268 20.36 -4.54 0.19
N LYS A 269 20.51 -4.97 -1.06
CA LYS A 269 21.65 -4.62 -1.92
C LYS A 269 21.17 -4.07 -3.25
N GLY A 270 21.79 -3.00 -3.71
CA GLY A 270 21.56 -2.38 -5.01
C GLY A 270 22.77 -2.54 -5.93
N TYR A 271 22.51 -2.81 -7.20
CA TYR A 271 23.53 -3.06 -8.22
C TYR A 271 23.31 -2.17 -9.45
N ASP A 272 24.40 -1.65 -10.01
CA ASP A 272 24.37 -0.90 -11.27
C ASP A 272 24.25 -1.82 -12.50
N ALA A 273 24.21 -1.23 -13.70
CA ALA A 273 24.10 -1.96 -14.96
C ALA A 273 25.28 -2.91 -15.24
N ALA A 274 26.44 -2.67 -14.62
CA ALA A 274 27.62 -3.53 -14.74
C ALA A 274 27.61 -4.67 -13.69
N GLY A 275 26.57 -4.74 -12.84
CA GLY A 275 26.47 -5.70 -11.75
C GLY A 275 27.35 -5.36 -10.55
N LYS A 276 27.90 -4.15 -10.48
CA LYS A 276 28.69 -3.69 -9.34
C LYS A 276 27.74 -3.32 -8.20
N LEU A 277 28.09 -3.75 -6.99
CA LEU A 277 27.40 -3.35 -5.76
C LEU A 277 27.58 -1.84 -5.54
N VAL A 278 26.47 -1.10 -5.51
CA VAL A 278 26.44 0.36 -5.30
C VAL A 278 25.68 0.77 -4.03
N TYR A 279 24.95 -0.17 -3.43
CA TYR A 279 24.28 0.03 -2.15
C TYR A 279 24.26 -1.27 -1.34
N ASP A 280 24.49 -1.16 -0.04
CA ASP A 280 24.31 -2.23 0.93
C ASP A 280 23.73 -1.64 2.22
N SER A 281 22.56 -2.13 2.63
CA SER A 281 21.84 -1.60 3.79
C SER A 281 22.58 -1.84 5.12
N ASP A 282 23.54 -2.77 5.18
CA ASP A 282 24.40 -2.95 6.36
C ASP A 282 25.43 -1.81 6.49
N GLN A 283 25.73 -1.11 5.40
CA GLN A 283 26.60 0.06 5.37
C GLN A 283 25.83 1.38 5.47
N ASP A 284 24.52 1.36 5.27
CA ASP A 284 23.66 2.52 5.42
C ASP A 284 23.52 2.90 6.90
N LYS A 285 23.79 4.17 7.22
CA LYS A 285 23.69 4.72 8.58
C LYS A 285 22.27 5.18 8.93
N TYR A 286 21.42 5.36 7.93
CA TYR A 286 20.01 5.77 8.08
C TYR A 286 19.07 4.57 8.14
N TYR A 287 19.56 3.38 7.79
CA TYR A 287 18.77 2.16 7.83
C TYR A 287 18.82 1.49 9.21
N GLU A 288 17.63 1.18 9.74
CA GLU A 288 17.50 0.40 10.97
C GLU A 288 17.72 -1.08 10.68
N LYS A 289 18.79 -1.65 11.26
CA LYS A 289 19.27 -3.01 10.95
C LYS A 289 18.70 -4.08 11.86
N THR A 290 18.12 -3.67 12.98
CA THR A 290 17.64 -4.55 14.05
C THR A 290 16.17 -4.33 14.30
N LEU A 291 15.46 -5.40 14.63
CA LEU A 291 14.07 -5.34 15.01
C LEU A 291 13.96 -5.33 16.55
N PRO A 292 12.92 -4.69 17.10
CA PRO A 292 12.65 -4.69 18.54
C PRO A 292 12.39 -6.07 19.16
#